data_AF-A0A6B0ZKE1-F1
#
_entry.id   AF-A0A6B0ZKE1-F1
#
_cell.length_a   1.000
_cell.length_b   1.000
_cell.length_c   1.000
_cell.angle_alpha   90.00
_cell.angle_beta   90.00
_cell.angle_gamma   90.00
#
_symmetry.space_group_name_H-M   'P 1'
#
loop_
_entity.id
_entity.type
_entity.pdbx_description
1 polymer ?
#
loop_
_entity_poly.entity_id
_entity_poly.type
_entity_poly.pdbx_seq_one_letter_code
_entity_poly.pdbx_strand_id
1 'polypeptide(L)'
;MTAAPPPEEISVQLVRAGVGKARSLLASTLVLAVMAGAFVALGAMLTSTIAAQSTLGAGPTRLIMGLGLTMGLFFVVVTGAELFTGNNLMVMGVLSRTILARELARNWALVYVGNLIGALVVVLLVFYSRWWEQGDLSFSEFSVTSANGKVDLPFGIAFLRGIVANMLVCL
;
A
#
# COMPACT_ATOMS: atom_id res chain seq x y z
N MET A 1 -5.38 -28.58 9.92
CA MET A 1 -5.38 -27.14 10.25
C MET A 1 -4.32 -26.92 11.31
N THR A 2 -3.13 -26.44 10.94
CA THR A 2 -2.10 -26.09 11.93
C THR A 2 -2.60 -24.88 12.71
N ALA A 3 -2.59 -24.95 14.04
CA ALA A 3 -2.96 -23.85 14.91
C ALA A 3 -2.12 -22.60 14.58
N ALA A 4 -2.70 -21.40 14.76
CA ALA A 4 -1.95 -20.16 14.59
C ALA A 4 -0.72 -20.19 15.52
N PRO A 5 0.48 -19.81 15.03
CA PRO A 5 1.69 -19.85 15.85
C PRO A 5 1.56 -18.92 17.06
N PRO A 6 2.20 -19.24 18.19
CA PRO A 6 2.16 -18.40 19.37
C PRO A 6 2.79 -17.02 19.09
N PRO A 7 2.40 -15.97 19.82
CA PRO A 7 2.90 -14.59 19.59
C PRO A 7 4.42 -14.47 19.59
N GLU A 8 5.09 -15.29 20.41
CA GLU A 8 6.55 -15.31 20.51
C GLU A 8 7.20 -15.77 19.20
N GLU A 9 6.64 -16.79 18.56
CA GLU A 9 7.12 -17.28 17.27
C GLU A 9 6.87 -16.26 16.14
N ILE A 10 5.71 -15.60 16.13
CA ILE A 10 5.40 -14.52 15.18
C ILE A 10 6.43 -13.40 15.29
N SER A 11 6.81 -13.02 16.53
CA SER A 11 7.80 -11.96 16.76
C SER A 11 9.17 -12.32 16.16
N VAL A 12 9.61 -13.57 16.33
CA VAL A 12 10.88 -14.06 15.76
C VAL A 12 10.83 -14.05 14.23
N GLN A 13 9.70 -14.46 13.64
CA GLN A 13 9.50 -14.44 12.19
C GLN A 13 9.55 -13.00 11.63
N LEU A 14 8.88 -12.05 12.30
CA LEU A 14 8.89 -10.62 11.91
C LEU A 14 10.30 -10.03 11.96
N VAL A 15 11.06 -10.30 13.03
CA VAL A 15 12.44 -9.83 13.18
C VAL A 15 13.33 -10.43 12.08
N ARG A 16 13.19 -11.73 11.82
CA ARG A 16 13.95 -12.42 10.75
C ARG A 16 13.65 -11.84 9.37
N ALA A 17 12.37 -11.59 9.07
CA ALA A 17 11.96 -10.93 7.83
C ALA A 17 12.59 -9.52 7.73
N GLY A 18 12.57 -8.75 8.82
CA GLY A 18 13.19 -7.42 8.87
C GLY A 18 14.69 -7.42 8.58
N VAL A 19 15.44 -8.40 9.10
CA VAL A 19 16.88 -8.56 8.77
C VAL A 19 17.09 -8.84 7.29
N GLY A 20 16.28 -9.72 6.69
CA GLY A 20 16.34 -10.01 5.25
C GLY A 20 16.12 -8.75 4.40
N LYS A 21 15.11 -7.96 4.74
CA LYS A 21 14.78 -6.69 4.05
C LYS A 21 15.85 -5.62 4.22
N ALA A 22 16.45 -5.50 5.40
CA ALA A 22 17.50 -4.53 5.69
C ALA A 22 18.78 -4.78 4.86
N ARG A 23 19.11 -6.06 4.65
CA ARG A 23 20.35 -6.50 3.99
C ARG A 23 20.19 -6.89 2.53
N SER A 24 18.99 -6.75 1.97
CA SER A 24 18.72 -7.00 0.56
C SER A 24 19.51 -6.04 -0.36
N LEU A 25 19.74 -6.50 -1.59
CA LEU A 25 20.36 -5.69 -2.64
C LEU A 25 19.45 -4.52 -3.02
N LEU A 26 20.02 -3.33 -3.16
CA LEU A 26 19.29 -2.11 -3.51
C LEU A 26 18.42 -2.27 -4.76
N ALA A 27 18.98 -2.85 -5.82
CA ALA A 27 18.27 -3.06 -7.08
C ALA A 27 17.07 -3.99 -6.91
N SER A 28 17.22 -5.07 -6.14
CA SER A 28 16.13 -6.00 -5.85
C SER A 28 15.01 -5.33 -5.06
N THR A 29 15.36 -4.63 -3.96
CA THR A 29 14.39 -3.88 -3.17
C THR A 29 13.67 -2.82 -3.99
N LEU A 30 14.38 -2.11 -4.87
CA LEU A 30 13.78 -1.07 -5.70
C LEU A 30 12.79 -1.66 -6.72
N VAL A 31 13.16 -2.75 -7.41
CA VAL A 31 12.25 -3.42 -8.37
C VAL A 31 11.00 -3.92 -7.64
N LEU A 32 11.17 -4.61 -6.51
CA LEU A 32 10.04 -5.08 -5.70
C LEU A 32 9.17 -3.92 -5.18
N ALA A 33 9.78 -2.79 -4.83
CA ALA A 33 9.05 -1.60 -4.39
C ALA A 33 8.26 -0.93 -5.53
N VAL A 34 8.83 -0.86 -6.74
CA VAL A 34 8.11 -0.37 -7.93
C VAL A 34 6.92 -1.27 -8.23
N MET A 35 7.09 -2.59 -8.18
CA MET A 35 5.98 -3.53 -8.38
C MET A 35 4.88 -3.36 -7.32
N ALA A 36 5.24 -3.22 -6.04
CA ALA A 36 4.27 -2.98 -4.97
C ALA A 36 3.46 -1.70 -5.19
N GLY A 37 4.13 -0.60 -5.59
CA GLY A 37 3.48 0.65 -5.93
C GLY A 37 2.48 0.51 -7.07
N ALA A 38 2.87 -0.20 -8.13
CA ALA A 38 2.00 -0.47 -9.27
C ALA A 38 0.78 -1.30 -8.88
N PHE A 39 0.93 -2.36 -8.08
CA PHE A 39 -0.19 -3.19 -7.62
C PHE A 39 -1.19 -2.41 -6.78
N VAL A 40 -0.72 -1.56 -5.85
CA VAL A 40 -1.60 -0.71 -5.05
C VAL A 40 -2.32 0.31 -5.92
N ALA A 41 -1.64 0.90 -6.92
CA ALA A 41 -2.28 1.83 -7.86
C ALA A 41 -3.34 1.14 -8.74
N LEU A 42 -3.11 -0.09 -9.19
CA LEU A 42 -4.12 -0.89 -9.90
C LEU A 42 -5.33 -1.22 -9.01
N GLY A 43 -5.11 -1.54 -7.73
CA GLY A 43 -6.19 -1.70 -6.76
C GLY A 43 -7.01 -0.42 -6.58
N ALA A 44 -6.34 0.74 -6.48
CA ALA A 44 -6.99 2.05 -6.39
C ALA A 44 -7.77 2.41 -7.68
N MET A 45 -7.26 2.02 -8.85
CA MET A 45 -7.97 2.16 -10.12
C MET A 45 -9.25 1.32 -10.12
N LEU A 46 -9.19 0.06 -9.69
CA LEU A 46 -10.38 -0.80 -9.54
C LEU A 46 -11.40 -0.21 -8.55
N THR A 47 -10.94 0.28 -7.39
CA THR A 47 -11.79 1.00 -6.42
C THR A 47 -12.51 2.19 -7.05
N SER A 48 -11.80 2.96 -7.88
CA SER A 48 -12.37 4.14 -8.54
C SER A 48 -13.39 3.75 -9.62
N THR A 49 -13.14 2.66 -10.35
CA THR A 49 -14.10 2.09 -11.32
C THR A 49 -15.36 1.55 -10.64
N ILE A 50 -15.23 0.93 -9.46
CA ILE A 50 -16.40 0.47 -8.67
C ILE A 50 -17.23 1.65 -8.17
N ALA A 51 -16.56 2.73 -7.78
CA ALA A 51 -17.23 3.94 -7.31
C ALA A 51 -17.93 4.69 -8.46
N ALA A 52 -17.35 4.65 -9.67
CA ALA A 52 -17.93 5.23 -10.87
C ALA A 52 -19.35 4.68 -11.11
N GLN A 53 -20.34 5.57 -11.14
CA GLN A 53 -21.76 5.26 -11.40
C GLN A 53 -22.40 4.24 -10.43
N SER A 54 -21.88 4.09 -9.20
CA SER A 54 -22.44 3.14 -8.25
C SER A 54 -23.85 3.51 -7.79
N THR A 55 -24.83 2.63 -8.00
CA THR A 55 -26.25 2.80 -7.61
C THR A 55 -26.65 2.06 -6.33
N LEU A 56 -25.70 1.36 -5.69
CA LEU A 56 -25.94 0.45 -4.56
C LEU A 56 -26.09 1.16 -3.21
N GLY A 57 -25.96 2.50 -3.18
CA GLY A 57 -25.96 3.30 -1.95
C GLY A 57 -24.61 3.29 -1.22
N ALA A 58 -24.38 4.28 -0.35
CA ALA A 58 -23.05 4.59 0.18
C ALA A 58 -22.37 3.45 0.96
N GLY A 59 -23.13 2.68 1.75
CA GLY A 59 -22.58 1.58 2.55
C GLY A 59 -22.06 0.43 1.68
N PRO A 60 -22.92 -0.21 0.87
CA PRO A 60 -22.51 -1.28 -0.04
C PRO A 60 -21.43 -0.85 -1.03
N THR A 61 -21.53 0.35 -1.62
CA THR A 61 -20.48 0.87 -2.53
C THR A 61 -19.12 0.94 -1.84
N ARG A 62 -19.04 1.49 -0.62
CA ARG A 62 -17.78 1.60 0.13
C ARG A 62 -17.19 0.24 0.51
N LEU A 63 -18.04 -0.76 0.80
CA LEU A 63 -17.59 -2.12 1.06
C LEU A 63 -16.92 -2.74 -0.17
N ILE A 64 -17.56 -2.63 -1.33
CA ILE A 64 -17.04 -3.20 -2.59
C ILE A 64 -15.79 -2.42 -3.04
N MET A 65 -15.77 -1.09 -2.88
CA MET A 65 -14.58 -0.26 -3.08
C MET A 65 -13.38 -0.78 -2.28
N GLY A 66 -13.61 -1.20 -1.03
CA GLY A 66 -12.59 -1.79 -0.18
C GLY A 66 -11.98 -3.06 -0.77
N LEU A 67 -12.80 -3.92 -1.40
CA LEU A 67 -12.33 -5.14 -2.08
C LEU A 67 -11.38 -4.82 -3.24
N GLY A 68 -11.62 -3.73 -3.96
CA GLY A 68 -10.73 -3.28 -5.04
C GLY A 68 -9.31 -2.98 -4.53
N LEU A 69 -9.20 -2.27 -3.41
CA LEU A 69 -7.91 -1.96 -2.80
C LEU A 69 -7.25 -3.21 -2.20
N THR A 70 -8.04 -4.10 -1.60
CA THR A 70 -7.56 -5.38 -1.07
C THR A 70 -6.94 -6.25 -2.17
N MET A 71 -7.46 -6.21 -3.40
CA MET A 71 -6.85 -6.91 -4.53
C MET A 71 -5.41 -6.44 -4.81
N GLY A 72 -5.16 -5.13 -4.71
CA GLY A 72 -3.81 -4.58 -4.83
C GLY A 72 -2.86 -5.09 -3.74
N LEU A 73 -3.32 -5.12 -2.49
CA LEU A 73 -2.56 -5.67 -1.36
C LEU A 73 -2.34 -7.19 -1.48
N PHE A 74 -3.32 -7.93 -2.01
CA PHE A 74 -3.20 -9.36 -2.27
C PHE A 74 -2.03 -9.66 -3.21
N PHE A 75 -1.91 -8.91 -4.31
CA PHE A 75 -0.77 -9.07 -5.23
C PHE A 75 0.57 -8.76 -4.57
N VAL A 76 0.64 -7.72 -3.71
CA VAL A 76 1.85 -7.42 -2.94
C VAL A 76 2.27 -8.62 -2.09
N VAL A 77 1.33 -9.23 -1.37
CA VAL A 77 1.62 -10.38 -0.49
C VAL A 77 2.05 -11.61 -1.28
N VAL A 78 1.31 -11.97 -2.33
CA VAL A 78 1.58 -13.18 -3.13
C VAL A 78 2.91 -13.10 -3.87
N THR A 79 3.26 -11.92 -4.39
CA THR A 79 4.53 -11.71 -5.10
C THR A 79 5.71 -11.46 -4.18
N GLY A 80 5.47 -11.22 -2.89
CA GLY A 80 6.51 -10.81 -1.93
C GLY A 80 7.08 -9.43 -2.24
N ALA A 81 6.30 -8.55 -2.87
CA ALA A 81 6.74 -7.20 -3.21
C ALA A 81 6.95 -6.34 -1.95
N GLU A 82 7.84 -5.35 -2.04
CA GLU A 82 8.25 -4.53 -0.90
C GLU A 82 7.33 -3.31 -0.79
N LEU A 83 6.46 -3.28 0.21
CA LEU A 83 5.52 -2.19 0.45
C LEU A 83 5.88 -1.44 1.74
N PHE A 84 5.95 -0.10 1.65
CA PHE A 84 6.38 0.76 2.74
C PHE A 84 5.57 0.55 4.03
N THR A 85 4.24 0.51 3.92
CA THR A 85 3.33 0.34 5.06
C THR A 85 3.56 -0.97 5.80
N GLY A 86 3.81 -2.07 5.07
CA GLY A 86 4.18 -3.36 5.66
C GLY A 86 5.58 -3.35 6.27
N ASN A 87 6.53 -2.64 5.64
CA ASN A 87 7.90 -2.50 6.13
C ASN A 87 8.02 -1.64 7.40
N ASN A 88 6.95 -0.96 7.83
CA ASN A 88 6.94 -0.29 9.14
C ASN A 88 7.16 -1.29 10.30
N LEU A 89 6.78 -2.56 10.14
CA LEU A 89 7.06 -3.61 11.14
C LEU A 89 8.55 -3.94 11.31
N MET A 90 9.43 -3.48 10.39
CA MET A 90 10.87 -3.61 10.58
C MET A 90 11.39 -2.88 11.83
N VAL A 91 10.61 -1.96 12.41
CA VAL A 91 10.88 -1.36 13.73
C VAL A 91 11.13 -2.43 14.80
N MET A 92 10.45 -3.58 14.73
CA MET A 92 10.70 -4.69 15.65
C MET A 92 12.15 -5.17 15.60
N GLY A 93 12.78 -5.21 14.43
CA GLY A 93 14.19 -5.56 14.30
C GLY A 93 15.14 -4.54 14.96
N VAL A 94 14.78 -3.25 14.95
CA VAL A 94 15.54 -2.20 15.66
C VAL A 94 15.37 -2.37 17.17
N LEU A 95 14.15 -2.59 17.64
CA LEU A 95 13.85 -2.82 19.06
C LEU A 95 14.52 -4.10 19.59
N SER A 96 14.57 -5.15 18.79
CA SER A 96 15.30 -6.39 19.06
C SER A 96 16.81 -6.29 18.82
N ARG A 97 17.33 -5.12 18.40
CA ARG A 97 18.76 -4.84 18.14
C ARG A 97 19.39 -5.75 17.09
N THR A 98 18.60 -6.26 16.14
CA THR A 98 19.08 -7.13 15.05
C THR A 98 19.40 -6.36 13.78
N ILE A 99 18.80 -5.18 13.59
CA ILE A 99 19.13 -4.21 12.54
C ILE A 99 19.36 -2.83 13.16
N LEU A 100 20.16 -2.02 12.49
CA LEU A 100 20.42 -0.64 12.89
C LEU A 100 19.32 0.29 12.40
N ALA A 101 19.04 1.36 13.15
CA ALA A 101 18.06 2.37 12.73
C ALA A 101 18.39 3.00 11.36
N ARG A 102 19.67 3.08 10.99
CA ARG A 102 20.10 3.52 9.65
C ARG A 102 19.69 2.56 8.53
N GLU A 103 19.69 1.25 8.81
CA GLU A 103 19.28 0.23 7.84
C GLU A 103 17.76 0.28 7.63
N LEU A 104 17.01 0.49 8.73
CA LEU A 104 15.57 0.76 8.69
C LEU A 104 15.25 2.00 7.83
N ALA A 105 15.86 3.15 8.15
CA ALA A 105 15.61 4.39 7.44
C ALA A 105 15.98 4.32 5.94
N ARG A 106 17.09 3.64 5.61
CA ARG A 106 17.48 3.37 4.21
C ARG A 106 16.43 2.54 3.48
N ASN A 107 15.95 1.45 4.09
CA ASN A 107 14.92 0.61 3.48
C ASN A 107 13.63 1.41 3.28
N TRP A 108 13.17 2.12 4.31
CA TRP A 108 11.98 2.96 4.24
C TRP A 108 12.04 4.00 3.13
N ALA A 109 13.13 4.76 3.03
CA ALA A 109 13.30 5.75 1.98
C ALA A 109 13.25 5.12 0.59
N LEU A 110 13.99 4.01 0.39
CA LEU A 110 14.06 3.34 -0.90
C LEU A 110 12.70 2.75 -1.32
N VAL A 111 12.02 2.07 -0.40
CA VAL A 111 10.73 1.43 -0.67
C VAL A 111 9.65 2.49 -0.88
N TYR A 112 9.63 3.56 -0.10
CA TYR A 112 8.69 4.67 -0.28
C TYR A 112 8.83 5.32 -1.66
N VAL A 113 10.06 5.62 -2.09
CA VAL A 113 10.33 6.18 -3.43
C VAL A 113 9.97 5.18 -4.52
N GLY A 114 10.32 3.89 -4.37
CA GLY A 114 9.96 2.86 -5.33
C GLY A 114 8.44 2.70 -5.47
N ASN A 115 7.70 2.68 -4.37
CA ASN A 115 6.24 2.62 -4.37
C ASN A 115 5.64 3.83 -5.10
N LEU A 116 6.16 5.03 -4.88
CA LEU A 116 5.73 6.23 -5.60
C LEU A 116 5.99 6.11 -7.11
N ILE A 117 7.18 5.67 -7.52
CA ILE A 117 7.52 5.47 -8.94
C ILE A 117 6.56 4.47 -9.58
N GLY A 118 6.32 3.32 -8.95
CA GLY A 118 5.39 2.32 -9.44
C GLY A 118 3.97 2.83 -9.62
N ALA A 119 3.48 3.59 -8.63
CA ALA A 119 2.17 4.21 -8.72
C ALA A 119 2.09 5.24 -9.87
N LEU A 120 3.12 6.07 -10.03
CA LEU A 120 3.18 7.06 -11.12
C LEU A 120 3.25 6.40 -12.49
N VAL A 121 3.96 5.28 -12.65
CA VAL A 121 3.96 4.52 -13.91
C VAL A 121 2.54 4.10 -14.28
N VAL A 122 1.76 3.55 -13.35
CA VAL A 122 0.35 3.18 -13.60
C VAL A 122 -0.49 4.41 -13.95
N VAL A 123 -0.31 5.52 -13.23
CA VAL A 123 -1.01 6.79 -13.53
C VAL A 123 -0.70 7.27 -14.95
N LEU A 124 0.56 7.24 -15.37
CA LEU A 124 0.97 7.65 -16.73
C LEU A 124 0.36 6.72 -17.79
N LEU A 125 0.34 5.42 -17.55
CA LEU A 125 -0.29 4.46 -18.45
C LEU A 125 -1.79 4.73 -18.59
N VAL A 126 -2.50 4.95 -17.47
CA VAL A 126 -3.94 5.31 -17.46
C VAL A 126 -4.19 6.63 -18.17
N PHE A 127 -3.34 7.63 -17.96
CA PHE A 127 -3.46 8.95 -18.57
C PHE A 127 -3.25 8.91 -20.08
N TYR A 128 -2.12 8.36 -20.55
CA TYR A 128 -1.79 8.33 -21.98
C TYR A 128 -2.64 7.33 -22.78
N SER A 129 -3.15 6.27 -22.14
CA SER A 129 -4.14 5.40 -22.78
C SER A 129 -5.53 6.01 -22.87
N ARG A 130 -5.75 7.19 -22.28
CA ARG A 130 -7.07 7.87 -22.16
C ARG A 130 -8.12 7.00 -21.47
N TRP A 131 -7.69 6.05 -20.63
CA TRP A 131 -8.61 5.18 -19.89
C TRP A 131 -9.52 5.99 -18.95
N TRP A 132 -8.99 7.08 -18.39
CA TRP A 132 -9.73 8.01 -17.52
C TRP A 132 -10.89 8.74 -18.23
N GLU A 133 -10.90 8.75 -19.57
CA GLU A 133 -11.94 9.38 -20.38
C GLU A 133 -13.10 8.43 -20.72
N GLN A 134 -13.04 7.17 -20.30
CA GLN A 134 -14.08 6.20 -20.64
C GLN A 134 -15.42 6.53 -19.96
N GLY A 135 -16.50 6.33 -20.71
CA GLY A 135 -17.86 6.52 -20.22
C GLY A 135 -18.24 7.99 -20.08
N ASP A 136 -18.78 8.33 -18.91
CA ASP A 136 -19.32 9.65 -18.54
C ASP A 136 -18.36 10.49 -17.68
N LEU A 137 -17.07 10.12 -17.64
CA LEU A 137 -16.04 10.73 -16.78
C LEU A 137 -16.25 10.54 -15.26
N SER A 138 -17.21 9.74 -14.82
CA SER A 138 -17.46 9.47 -13.40
C SER A 138 -16.26 8.89 -12.65
N PHE A 139 -15.42 8.09 -13.31
CA PHE A 139 -14.13 7.63 -12.77
C PHE A 139 -13.22 8.82 -12.39
N SER A 140 -13.15 9.80 -13.28
CA SER A 140 -12.30 10.98 -13.14
C SER A 140 -12.86 11.95 -12.11
N GLU A 141 -14.17 12.16 -12.11
CA GLU A 141 -14.87 12.95 -11.09
C GLU A 141 -14.66 12.36 -9.69
N PHE A 142 -14.82 11.04 -9.53
CA PHE A 142 -14.56 10.36 -8.27
C PHE A 142 -13.10 10.51 -7.82
N SER A 143 -12.15 10.36 -8.76
CA SER A 143 -10.72 10.48 -8.50
C SER A 143 -10.33 11.88 -8.02
N VAL A 144 -10.81 12.94 -8.69
CA VAL A 144 -10.55 14.34 -8.32
C VAL A 144 -11.22 14.68 -6.99
N THR A 145 -12.49 14.32 -6.80
CA THR A 145 -13.22 14.59 -5.56
C THR A 145 -12.57 13.89 -4.36
N SER A 146 -12.14 12.64 -4.54
CA SER A 146 -11.42 11.89 -3.52
C SER A 146 -10.04 12.48 -3.22
N ALA A 147 -9.33 13.00 -4.22
CA ALA A 147 -8.06 13.69 -4.02
C ALA A 147 -8.24 14.98 -3.21
N ASN A 148 -9.20 15.83 -3.61
CA ASN A 148 -9.53 17.07 -2.91
C ASN A 148 -9.89 16.80 -1.44
N GLY A 149 -10.77 15.83 -1.19
CA GLY A 149 -11.15 15.44 0.16
C GLY A 149 -10.01 14.90 1.03
N LYS A 150 -8.88 14.47 0.43
CA LYS A 150 -7.68 14.02 1.15
C LYS A 150 -6.72 15.18 1.44
N VAL A 151 -6.52 16.10 0.49
CA VAL A 151 -5.59 17.23 0.66
C VAL A 151 -6.16 18.31 1.58
N ASP A 152 -7.48 18.40 1.72
CA ASP A 152 -8.15 19.34 2.61
C ASP A 152 -8.22 18.88 4.09
N LEU A 153 -7.69 17.68 4.41
CA LEU A 153 -7.74 17.17 5.78
C LEU A 153 -6.76 17.93 6.69
N PRO A 154 -7.21 18.36 7.90
CA PRO A 154 -6.30 18.81 8.94
C PRO A 154 -5.29 17.71 9.28
N PHE A 155 -4.03 18.10 9.50
CA PHE A 155 -2.93 17.18 9.76
C PHE A 155 -3.24 16.15 10.86
N GLY A 156 -3.80 16.57 12.00
CA GLY A 156 -4.13 15.67 13.11
C GLY A 156 -5.15 14.58 12.72
N ILE A 157 -6.13 14.93 11.88
CA ILE A 157 -7.12 13.97 11.39
C ILE A 157 -6.47 12.99 10.40
N ALA A 158 -5.64 13.50 9.48
CA ALA A 158 -4.91 12.67 8.53
C ALA A 158 -3.95 11.69 9.24
N PHE A 159 -3.26 12.15 10.28
CA PHE A 159 -2.35 11.35 11.09
C PHE A 159 -3.06 10.19 11.80
N LEU A 160 -4.17 10.47 12.50
CA LEU A 160 -4.95 9.43 13.18
C LEU A 160 -5.54 8.41 12.20
N ARG A 161 -6.04 8.85 11.04
CA ARG A 161 -6.49 7.95 9.97
C ARG A 161 -5.35 7.08 9.45
N GLY A 162 -4.15 7.64 9.32
CA GLY A 162 -2.95 6.90 8.95
C GLY A 162 -2.57 5.80 9.94
N ILE A 163 -2.69 6.07 11.25
CA ILE A 163 -2.46 5.05 12.30
C ILE A 163 -3.41 3.87 12.13
N VAL A 164 -4.72 4.13 12.05
CA VAL A 164 -5.74 3.07 11.93
C VAL A 164 -5.55 2.28 10.63
N ALA A 165 -5.26 2.97 9.53
CA ALA A 165 -5.00 2.32 8.25
C ALA A 165 -3.78 1.39 8.33
N ASN A 166 -2.66 1.85 8.91
CA ASN A 166 -1.46 1.04 8.98
C ASN A 166 -1.57 -0.10 10.01
N MET A 167 -2.38 0.04 11.05
CA MET A 167 -2.72 -1.08 11.95
C MET A 167 -3.35 -2.23 11.16
N LEU A 168 -4.32 -1.93 10.27
CA LEU A 168 -4.97 -2.96 9.44
C LEU A 168 -4.04 -3.58 8.39
N VAL A 169 -3.06 -2.83 7.89
CA VAL A 169 -2.08 -3.35 6.91
C VAL A 169 -1.05 -4.26 7.56
N CYS A 170 -0.68 -3.98 8.82
CA CYS A 170 0.34 -4.74 9.55
C CYS A 170 -0.21 -5.99 10.27
N LEU A 171 -1.53 -6.14 10.35
CA LEU A 171 -2.23 -7.31 10.91
C LEU A 171 -2.45 -8.38 9.83
#